data_AF-A0A831PIM9-F1
#
_entry.id   AF-A0A831PIM9-F1
#
_cell.length_a   1.000
_cell.length_b   1.000
_cell.length_c   1.000
_cell.angle_alpha   90.00
_cell.angle_beta   90.00
_cell.angle_gamma   90.00
#
_symmetry.space_group_name_H-M   'P 1'
#
loop_
_entity.id
_entity.type
_entity.pdbx_description
1 polymer ?
#
loop_
_entity_poly.entity_id
_entity_poly.type
_entity_poly.pdbx_seq_one_letter_code
_entity_poly.pdbx_strand_id
1 'polypeptide(L)'
;MFSGMGRRLPLRPRGGQMKNWGWVLVTVSVGLLLCFSTGAAQQSASDRMFEDCSKCHADETREVAQKGGAHGEFISCEDCHWAHPRKGVEIEIAPCSACHDPEEQDHYALPQCVGCHSPHAPLDLEFSALTDARKACSTCHPDVAATARKARDAHAELDCNACHLTHGDSPGCAECHAPQDSAHYALSDCAACHPPHQPTAFEFTSLRGARDVCLSCHEDIAQGGGPAAVGGGHVNVACTTCHSRHSSDAPSCTNCHRSHDKSITAQDCSACHKPHNPVSAEPWDKIQTEWCAACHQETLAGFDHKQSIHLKNLACSDCHAAHPYPGVQDTIAACGDCHSPEASEHYTLPNCSSCHPPHAPLDFDFSSFEDVRATCASCHPEATEGPDAVGGAHADVACNTCHKQHNEIPACTDCHSPHNDAMTEDDCRACHGAHKPVPVRYFAGVSQ
;
A
#
# COMPACT_ATOMS: atom_id res chain seq x y z
N MET A 1 -3.72 26.11 -64.92
CA MET A 1 -3.40 24.99 -65.83
C MET A 1 -3.53 23.69 -65.05
N PHE A 2 -4.27 22.76 -65.64
CA PHE A 2 -4.58 21.38 -65.28
C PHE A 2 -5.47 21.06 -64.05
N SER A 3 -6.62 20.52 -64.44
CA SER A 3 -7.76 19.99 -63.68
C SER A 3 -7.50 18.62 -63.07
N GLY A 4 -8.29 18.30 -62.04
CA GLY A 4 -8.50 16.92 -61.58
C GLY A 4 -9.61 16.87 -60.53
N MET A 5 -10.86 16.79 -60.96
CA MET A 5 -12.05 16.64 -60.11
C MET A 5 -12.23 15.18 -59.65
N GLY A 6 -12.49 14.98 -58.35
CA GLY A 6 -13.01 13.74 -57.78
C GLY A 6 -13.99 14.04 -56.65
N ARG A 7 -15.27 13.72 -56.86
CA ARG A 7 -16.42 14.05 -55.98
C ARG A 7 -16.42 13.21 -54.70
N ARG A 8 -16.72 13.86 -53.56
CA ARG A 8 -17.08 13.24 -52.28
C ARG A 8 -18.61 13.09 -52.17
N LEU A 9 -19.08 11.97 -51.67
CA LEU A 9 -20.46 11.73 -51.22
C LEU A 9 -20.51 11.80 -49.68
N PRO A 10 -21.51 12.48 -49.07
CA PRO A 10 -21.69 12.47 -47.62
C PRO A 10 -22.76 11.48 -47.16
N LEU A 11 -22.52 10.96 -45.96
CA LEU A 11 -23.40 10.12 -45.14
C LEU A 11 -24.66 10.89 -44.70
N ARG A 12 -25.77 10.16 -44.52
CA ARG A 12 -26.92 10.59 -43.70
C ARG A 12 -27.52 9.42 -42.90
N PRO A 13 -28.27 9.71 -41.81
CA PRO A 13 -28.29 8.87 -40.60
C PRO A 13 -29.67 8.28 -40.25
N ARG A 14 -29.63 7.47 -39.18
CA ARG A 14 -30.63 7.21 -38.10
C ARG A 14 -32.01 6.64 -38.46
N GLY A 15 -32.35 5.58 -37.72
CA GLY A 15 -33.60 4.84 -37.81
C GLY A 15 -34.78 5.44 -37.04
N GLY A 16 -35.91 4.73 -37.16
CA GLY A 16 -37.16 5.01 -36.48
C GLY A 16 -38.29 4.05 -36.90
N GLN A 17 -38.65 3.16 -35.99
CA GLN A 17 -39.97 2.57 -35.67
C GLN A 17 -40.86 1.85 -36.71
N MET A 18 -41.12 0.57 -36.37
CA MET A 18 -42.39 -0.17 -36.25
C MET A 18 -43.54 0.05 -37.26
N LYS A 19 -44.03 -1.05 -37.85
CA LYS A 19 -45.39 -1.62 -37.62
C LYS A 19 -45.65 -2.91 -38.42
N ASN A 20 -46.51 -3.75 -37.80
CA ASN A 20 -47.05 -5.08 -38.17
C ASN A 20 -47.72 -5.18 -39.56
N TRP A 21 -48.42 -6.31 -39.77
CA TRP A 21 -49.30 -6.74 -40.87
C TRP A 21 -48.56 -7.62 -41.90
N GLY A 22 -48.94 -8.86 -42.19
CA GLY A 22 -50.15 -9.62 -41.91
C GLY A 22 -49.98 -11.04 -42.47
N TRP A 23 -50.54 -12.02 -41.78
CA TRP A 23 -50.61 -13.42 -42.22
C TRP A 23 -51.61 -13.55 -43.37
N VAL A 24 -51.19 -14.14 -44.50
CA VAL A 24 -52.10 -14.75 -45.48
C VAL A 24 -51.51 -16.08 -45.94
N LEU A 25 -52.15 -17.16 -45.50
CA LEU A 25 -52.04 -18.51 -46.03
C LEU A 25 -52.74 -18.56 -47.40
N VAL A 26 -52.07 -19.10 -48.42
CA VAL A 26 -52.73 -19.75 -49.56
C VAL A 26 -52.00 -21.04 -49.88
N THR A 27 -52.70 -22.14 -49.61
CA THR A 27 -52.45 -23.51 -50.05
C THR A 27 -52.67 -23.66 -51.55
N VAL A 28 -51.78 -24.33 -52.28
CA VAL A 28 -52.13 -25.10 -53.48
C VAL A 28 -51.38 -26.43 -53.48
N SER A 29 -52.19 -27.47 -53.63
CA SER A 29 -51.87 -28.89 -53.50
C SER A 29 -51.17 -29.50 -54.72
N VAL A 30 -50.28 -30.45 -54.44
CA VAL A 30 -50.09 -31.79 -55.03
C VAL A 30 -50.40 -31.98 -56.52
N GLY A 31 -49.36 -32.42 -57.26
CA GLY A 31 -49.49 -33.00 -58.60
C GLY A 31 -48.23 -33.72 -59.09
N LEU A 32 -48.03 -34.95 -58.62
CA LEU A 32 -47.58 -36.14 -59.37
C LEU A 32 -46.35 -36.03 -60.31
N LEU A 33 -45.26 -36.74 -60.00
CA LEU A 33 -44.64 -37.72 -60.93
C LEU A 33 -43.55 -38.55 -60.23
N LEU A 34 -43.89 -39.82 -60.04
CA LEU A 34 -43.00 -40.92 -59.73
C LEU A 34 -42.06 -41.15 -60.92
N CYS A 35 -40.77 -40.87 -60.74
CA CYS A 35 -39.71 -41.53 -61.47
C CYS A 35 -38.89 -42.34 -60.44
N PHE A 36 -39.28 -43.60 -60.27
CA PHE A 36 -38.39 -44.62 -59.74
C PHE A 36 -37.31 -44.86 -60.81
N SER A 37 -36.22 -44.10 -60.76
CA SER A 37 -34.94 -44.60 -61.24
C SER A 37 -34.33 -45.40 -60.10
N THR A 38 -34.16 -46.70 -60.31
CA THR A 38 -33.20 -47.52 -59.59
C THR A 38 -31.83 -46.87 -59.75
N GLY A 39 -31.47 -45.99 -58.82
CA GLY A 39 -30.10 -45.60 -58.59
C GLY A 39 -29.37 -46.83 -58.07
N ALA A 40 -28.87 -47.67 -58.98
CA ALA A 40 -27.66 -48.40 -58.65
C ALA A 40 -26.65 -47.31 -58.26
N ALA A 41 -26.38 -47.22 -56.96
CA ALA A 41 -25.47 -46.25 -56.40
C ALA A 41 -24.18 -46.31 -57.21
N GLN A 42 -23.88 -45.24 -57.92
CA GLN A 42 -22.55 -45.00 -58.44
C GLN A 42 -21.70 -44.68 -57.20
N GLN A 43 -21.36 -45.72 -56.42
CA GLN A 43 -20.30 -45.61 -55.41
C GLN A 43 -19.10 -45.02 -56.12
N SER A 44 -18.55 -43.96 -55.54
CA SER A 44 -17.37 -43.32 -56.07
C SER A 44 -16.23 -44.35 -56.14
N ALA A 45 -15.25 -44.14 -57.03
CA ALA A 45 -14.09 -45.04 -57.11
C ALA A 45 -13.37 -45.15 -55.74
N SER A 46 -13.38 -44.06 -54.96
CA SER A 46 -12.92 -44.00 -53.57
C SER A 46 -13.74 -44.89 -52.62
N ASP A 47 -15.08 -44.90 -52.72
CA ASP A 47 -15.92 -45.74 -51.85
C ASP A 47 -15.67 -47.24 -52.07
N ARG A 48 -15.51 -47.67 -53.33
CA ARG A 48 -15.21 -49.08 -53.65
C ARG A 48 -13.82 -49.50 -53.18
N MET A 49 -12.85 -48.59 -53.27
CA MET A 49 -11.48 -48.87 -52.83
C MET A 49 -11.39 -48.99 -51.32
N PHE A 50 -12.13 -48.14 -50.58
CA PHE A 50 -12.26 -48.23 -49.13
C PHE A 50 -12.85 -49.57 -48.68
N GLU A 51 -13.89 -50.03 -49.38
CA GLU A 51 -14.54 -51.31 -49.12
C GLU A 51 -13.59 -52.50 -49.36
N ASP A 52 -12.72 -52.42 -50.38
CA ASP A 52 -11.69 -53.42 -50.66
C ASP A 52 -10.58 -53.45 -49.60
N CYS A 53 -10.09 -52.29 -49.17
CA CYS A 53 -9.09 -52.18 -48.10
C CYS A 53 -9.63 -52.74 -46.76
N SER A 54 -10.90 -52.47 -46.45
CA SER A 54 -11.54 -52.88 -45.19
C SER A 54 -11.62 -54.40 -44.99
N LYS A 55 -11.53 -55.18 -46.08
CA LYS A 55 -11.50 -56.66 -46.01
C LYS A 55 -10.28 -57.19 -45.24
N CYS A 56 -9.20 -56.43 -45.20
CA CYS A 56 -7.95 -56.78 -44.51
C CYS A 56 -7.55 -55.76 -43.42
N HIS A 57 -7.92 -54.48 -43.58
CA HIS A 57 -7.59 -53.35 -42.70
C HIS A 57 -8.85 -52.76 -42.05
N ALA A 58 -9.69 -53.63 -41.49
CA ALA A 58 -11.01 -53.24 -40.95
C ALA A 58 -10.91 -52.23 -39.79
N ASP A 59 -9.83 -52.26 -39.03
CA ASP A 59 -9.63 -51.36 -37.89
C ASP A 59 -9.12 -49.99 -38.35
N GLU A 60 -8.12 -49.96 -39.23
CA GLU A 60 -7.55 -48.72 -39.78
C GLU A 60 -8.58 -47.99 -40.65
N THR A 61 -9.31 -48.71 -41.51
CA THR A 61 -10.40 -48.10 -42.29
C THR A 61 -11.49 -47.55 -41.37
N ARG A 62 -11.87 -48.25 -40.30
CA ARG A 62 -12.84 -47.72 -39.34
C ARG A 62 -12.33 -46.46 -38.62
N GLU A 63 -11.05 -46.43 -38.27
CA GLU A 63 -10.41 -45.27 -37.65
C GLU A 63 -10.38 -44.06 -38.59
N VAL A 64 -9.93 -44.22 -39.84
CA VAL A 64 -9.94 -43.16 -40.85
C VAL A 64 -11.35 -42.64 -41.11
N ALA A 65 -12.35 -43.53 -41.21
CA ALA A 65 -13.75 -43.12 -41.38
C ALA A 65 -14.29 -42.30 -40.22
N GLN A 66 -13.83 -42.56 -38.98
CA GLN A 66 -14.34 -41.90 -37.78
C GLN A 66 -13.54 -40.64 -37.42
N LYS A 67 -12.23 -40.64 -37.66
CA LYS A 67 -11.26 -39.68 -37.11
C LYS A 67 -10.27 -39.13 -38.14
N GLY A 68 -10.32 -39.60 -39.38
CA GLY A 68 -9.40 -39.17 -40.45
C GLY A 68 -9.58 -37.73 -40.91
N GLY A 69 -10.72 -37.10 -40.58
CA GLY A 69 -11.02 -35.73 -41.01
C GLY A 69 -10.91 -35.57 -42.53
N ALA A 70 -10.24 -34.50 -42.97
CA ALA A 70 -10.03 -34.24 -44.40
C ALA A 70 -9.23 -35.35 -45.11
N HIS A 71 -8.35 -36.07 -44.42
CA HIS A 71 -7.67 -37.22 -45.02
C HIS A 71 -8.62 -38.38 -45.29
N GLY A 72 -9.64 -38.59 -44.45
CA GLY A 72 -10.65 -39.63 -44.68
C GLY A 72 -11.69 -39.26 -45.74
N GLU A 73 -11.89 -37.95 -45.99
CA GLU A 73 -12.90 -37.44 -46.93
C GLU A 73 -12.34 -37.22 -48.34
N PHE A 74 -11.11 -36.71 -48.47
CA PHE A 74 -10.56 -36.23 -49.74
C PHE A 74 -9.34 -36.99 -50.24
N ILE A 75 -8.73 -37.83 -49.40
CA ILE A 75 -7.50 -38.56 -49.73
C ILE A 75 -7.80 -40.05 -49.72
N SER A 76 -7.36 -40.77 -50.76
CA SER A 76 -7.53 -42.21 -50.85
C SER A 76 -6.37 -42.95 -50.16
N CYS A 77 -6.58 -44.22 -49.80
CA CYS A 77 -5.55 -45.00 -49.11
C CYS A 77 -4.23 -45.09 -49.92
N GLU A 78 -4.31 -45.12 -51.24
CA GLU A 78 -3.16 -45.22 -52.14
C GLU A 78 -2.39 -43.90 -52.34
N ASP A 79 -3.02 -42.75 -52.05
CA ASP A 79 -2.32 -41.45 -52.06
C ASP A 79 -1.27 -41.38 -50.95
N CYS A 80 -1.54 -42.04 -49.82
CA CYS A 80 -0.61 -42.17 -48.70
C CYS A 80 0.22 -43.46 -48.73
N HIS A 81 -0.36 -44.58 -49.17
CA HIS A 81 0.31 -45.88 -49.23
C HIS A 81 0.74 -46.24 -50.66
N TRP A 82 1.97 -45.89 -51.02
CA TRP A 82 2.50 -46.17 -52.37
C TRP A 82 2.92 -47.62 -52.60
N ALA A 83 3.00 -48.44 -51.55
CA ALA A 83 3.34 -49.85 -51.64
C ALA A 83 2.54 -50.68 -50.65
N HIS A 84 2.12 -51.87 -51.08
CA HIS A 84 1.42 -52.85 -50.25
C HIS A 84 2.33 -54.08 -50.00
N PRO A 85 3.06 -54.16 -48.87
CA PRO A 85 4.00 -55.23 -48.61
C PRO A 85 3.32 -56.47 -48.03
N ARG A 86 4.13 -57.49 -47.74
CA ARG A 86 3.69 -58.66 -47.00
C ARG A 86 3.36 -58.29 -45.55
N LYS A 87 2.36 -58.97 -44.98
CA LYS A 87 1.93 -58.82 -43.58
C LYS A 87 3.13 -58.83 -42.63
N GLY A 88 3.23 -57.80 -41.77
CA GLY A 88 4.29 -57.66 -40.76
C GLY A 88 5.53 -56.87 -41.22
N VAL A 89 5.49 -56.29 -42.42
CA VAL A 89 6.52 -55.34 -42.89
C VAL A 89 5.97 -53.93 -42.78
N GLU A 90 6.72 -53.07 -42.10
CA GLU A 90 6.40 -51.64 -41.95
C GLU A 90 6.47 -50.94 -43.31
N ILE A 91 5.49 -50.08 -43.60
CA ILE A 91 5.39 -49.35 -44.87
C ILE A 91 5.83 -47.92 -44.63
N GLU A 92 6.70 -47.42 -45.51
CA GLU A 92 6.96 -46.00 -45.61
C GLU A 92 5.77 -45.35 -46.34
N ILE A 93 4.99 -44.54 -45.62
CA ILE A 93 3.93 -43.71 -46.22
C ILE A 93 4.54 -42.53 -46.98
N ALA A 94 3.76 -41.93 -47.88
CA ALA A 94 4.11 -40.66 -48.49
C ALA A 94 4.53 -39.65 -47.41
N PRO A 95 5.65 -38.92 -47.58
CA PRO A 95 6.05 -37.90 -46.62
C PRO A 95 4.96 -36.82 -46.56
N CYS A 96 4.63 -36.35 -45.35
CA CYS A 96 3.58 -35.35 -45.16
C CYS A 96 3.83 -34.08 -46.03
N SER A 97 5.10 -33.73 -46.23
CA SER A 97 5.52 -32.59 -47.05
C SER A 97 5.25 -32.73 -48.55
N ALA A 98 4.82 -33.91 -49.02
CA ALA A 98 4.33 -34.07 -50.39
C ALA A 98 2.98 -33.35 -50.62
N CYS A 99 2.23 -33.10 -49.53
CA CYS A 99 0.93 -32.44 -49.57
C CYS A 99 0.87 -31.18 -48.67
N HIS A 100 1.65 -31.13 -47.60
CA HIS A 100 1.71 -29.99 -46.67
C HIS A 100 2.98 -29.17 -46.89
N ASP A 101 2.86 -28.00 -47.51
CA ASP A 101 4.00 -27.14 -47.80
C ASP A 101 4.49 -26.41 -46.52
N PRO A 102 5.76 -26.59 -46.10
CA PRO A 102 6.34 -25.85 -44.98
C PRO A 102 6.28 -24.33 -45.10
N GLU A 103 6.16 -23.78 -46.32
CA GLU A 103 6.02 -22.34 -46.54
C GLU A 103 4.61 -21.81 -46.29
N GLU A 104 3.59 -22.69 -46.29
CA GLU A 104 2.20 -22.30 -46.03
C GLU A 104 1.91 -22.14 -44.54
N GLN A 105 2.57 -22.94 -43.69
CA GLN A 105 2.45 -22.82 -42.24
C GLN A 105 3.67 -23.37 -41.52
N ASP A 106 4.22 -22.58 -40.59
CA ASP A 106 5.41 -22.92 -39.79
C ASP A 106 5.32 -24.28 -39.08
N HIS A 107 4.10 -24.72 -38.75
CA HIS A 107 3.86 -26.03 -38.15
C HIS A 107 4.30 -27.19 -39.06
N TYR A 108 4.08 -27.07 -40.37
CA TYR A 108 4.45 -28.10 -41.34
C TYR A 108 5.97 -28.26 -41.52
N ALA A 109 6.75 -27.29 -41.03
CA ALA A 109 8.20 -27.39 -40.98
C ALA A 109 8.72 -28.23 -39.78
N LEU A 110 7.85 -28.65 -38.85
CA LEU A 110 8.25 -29.46 -37.71
C LEU A 110 8.62 -30.88 -38.14
N PRO A 111 9.71 -31.45 -37.60
CA PRO A 111 10.10 -32.83 -37.88
C PRO A 111 9.26 -33.83 -37.07
N GLN A 112 9.29 -35.10 -37.50
CA GLN A 112 8.70 -36.24 -36.77
C GLN A 112 7.17 -36.17 -36.59
N CYS A 113 6.44 -35.86 -37.66
CA CYS A 113 4.98 -35.70 -37.66
C CYS A 113 4.24 -36.87 -36.98
N VAL A 114 4.64 -38.12 -37.27
CA VAL A 114 4.05 -39.35 -36.72
C VAL A 114 4.34 -39.58 -35.24
N GLY A 115 5.28 -38.84 -34.66
CA GLY A 115 5.51 -38.83 -33.21
C GLY A 115 4.41 -38.11 -32.43
N CYS A 116 3.64 -37.26 -33.11
CA CYS A 116 2.53 -36.52 -32.53
C CYS A 116 1.19 -36.89 -33.17
N HIS A 117 1.14 -37.02 -34.50
CA HIS A 117 -0.11 -37.28 -35.23
C HIS A 117 -0.22 -38.74 -35.66
N SER A 118 -1.37 -39.36 -35.43
CA SER A 118 -1.71 -40.60 -36.13
C SER A 118 -2.03 -40.27 -37.60
N PRO A 119 -1.39 -40.90 -38.60
CA PRO A 119 -1.75 -40.69 -40.00
C PRO A 119 -3.22 -40.99 -40.33
N HIS A 120 -3.83 -41.92 -39.59
CA HIS A 120 -5.24 -42.30 -39.74
C HIS A 120 -6.21 -41.46 -38.89
N ALA A 121 -5.70 -40.76 -37.87
CA ALA A 121 -6.48 -39.91 -36.98
C ALA A 121 -5.69 -38.64 -36.61
N PRO A 122 -5.39 -37.77 -37.59
CA PRO A 122 -4.41 -36.69 -37.42
C PRO A 122 -4.82 -35.66 -36.37
N LEU A 123 -6.10 -35.51 -36.06
CA LEU A 123 -6.60 -34.55 -35.05
C LEU A 123 -6.90 -35.20 -33.69
N ASP A 124 -6.73 -36.52 -33.57
CA ASP A 124 -7.00 -37.26 -32.32
C ASP A 124 -5.71 -37.39 -31.52
N LEU A 125 -5.33 -36.30 -30.84
CA LEU A 125 -4.07 -36.20 -30.10
C LEU A 125 -4.31 -35.67 -28.68
N GLU A 126 -3.71 -36.36 -27.72
CA GLU A 126 -3.51 -35.89 -26.34
C GLU A 126 -2.09 -35.34 -26.19
N PHE A 127 -1.97 -34.10 -25.78
CA PHE A 127 -0.70 -33.40 -25.63
C PHE A 127 0.07 -33.79 -24.38
N SER A 128 -0.53 -34.55 -23.45
CA SER A 128 0.08 -34.91 -22.16
C SER A 128 1.47 -35.58 -22.26
N ALA A 129 1.74 -36.30 -23.35
CA ALA A 129 3.02 -36.97 -23.59
C ALA A 129 4.05 -36.13 -24.36
N LEU A 130 3.70 -34.92 -24.81
CA LEU A 130 4.62 -34.05 -25.56
C LEU A 130 5.71 -33.49 -24.64
N THR A 131 6.97 -33.58 -25.08
CA THR A 131 8.12 -33.10 -24.29
C THR A 131 8.53 -31.65 -24.59
N ASP A 132 8.03 -31.07 -25.69
CA ASP A 132 8.30 -29.68 -26.12
C ASP A 132 7.05 -29.12 -26.82
N ALA A 133 5.94 -29.09 -26.08
CA ALA A 133 4.66 -28.63 -26.60
C ALA A 133 4.74 -27.16 -27.01
N ARG A 134 5.45 -26.31 -26.25
CA ARG A 134 5.60 -24.87 -26.51
C ARG A 134 6.24 -24.60 -27.85
N LYS A 135 7.21 -25.40 -28.29
CA LYS A 135 7.77 -25.27 -29.64
C LYS A 135 6.68 -25.49 -30.69
N ALA A 136 5.90 -26.56 -30.58
CA ALA A 136 4.83 -26.88 -31.51
C ALA A 136 3.68 -25.87 -31.46
N CYS A 137 3.20 -25.49 -30.27
CA CYS A 137 2.11 -24.55 -30.10
C CYS A 137 2.48 -23.14 -30.60
N SER A 138 3.75 -22.73 -30.45
CA SER A 138 4.21 -21.38 -30.84
C SER A 138 4.22 -21.13 -32.34
N THR A 139 4.19 -22.17 -33.18
CA THR A 139 4.08 -22.01 -34.65
C THR A 139 2.70 -21.50 -35.07
N CYS A 140 1.68 -21.67 -34.24
CA CYS A 140 0.31 -21.20 -34.49
C CYS A 140 -0.13 -20.11 -33.49
N HIS A 141 0.40 -20.14 -32.26
CA HIS A 141 0.08 -19.19 -31.20
C HIS A 141 1.30 -18.39 -30.72
N PRO A 142 2.00 -17.65 -31.61
CA PRO A 142 3.22 -16.94 -31.27
C PRO A 142 2.99 -15.85 -30.20
N ASP A 143 1.85 -15.15 -30.26
CA ASP A 143 1.50 -14.09 -29.31
C ASP A 143 1.21 -14.65 -27.91
N VAL A 144 0.54 -15.81 -27.84
CA VAL A 144 0.26 -16.49 -26.56
C VAL A 144 1.56 -17.00 -25.95
N ALA A 145 2.42 -17.63 -26.75
CA ALA A 145 3.73 -18.09 -26.30
C ALA A 145 4.61 -16.93 -25.81
N ALA A 146 4.62 -15.80 -26.52
CA ALA A 146 5.34 -14.60 -26.12
C ALA A 146 4.77 -13.98 -24.82
N THR A 147 3.45 -13.99 -24.68
CA THR A 147 2.72 -13.51 -23.50
C THR A 147 3.05 -14.36 -22.28
N ALA A 148 2.95 -15.69 -22.38
CA ALA A 148 3.27 -16.62 -21.30
C ALA A 148 4.75 -16.51 -20.86
N ARG A 149 5.69 -16.35 -21.81
CA ARG A 149 7.12 -16.15 -21.50
C ARG A 149 7.42 -14.84 -20.77
N LYS A 150 6.57 -13.81 -20.96
CA LYS A 150 6.72 -12.52 -20.27
C LYS A 150 6.16 -12.53 -18.86
N ALA A 151 5.25 -13.46 -18.54
CA ALA A 151 4.77 -13.63 -17.18
C ALA A 151 5.99 -13.91 -16.27
N ARG A 152 6.16 -13.12 -15.22
CA ARG A 152 7.27 -13.31 -14.26
C ARG A 152 6.80 -14.17 -13.09
N ASP A 153 6.16 -15.29 -13.41
CA ASP A 153 5.61 -16.23 -12.43
C ASP A 153 5.93 -17.68 -12.79
N ALA A 154 5.60 -18.59 -11.88
CA ALA A 154 5.91 -20.01 -12.03
C ALA A 154 5.25 -20.67 -13.26
N HIS A 155 4.16 -20.12 -13.80
CA HIS A 155 3.52 -20.68 -14.99
C HIS A 155 4.35 -20.43 -16.25
N ALA A 156 5.24 -19.43 -16.27
CA ALA A 156 6.14 -19.19 -17.39
C ALA A 156 7.13 -20.34 -17.61
N GLU A 157 7.42 -21.12 -16.57
CA GLU A 157 8.29 -22.30 -16.62
C GLU A 157 7.57 -23.56 -17.11
N LEU A 158 6.23 -23.60 -17.03
CA LEU A 158 5.43 -24.75 -17.46
C LEU A 158 5.29 -24.80 -18.98
N ASP A 159 5.34 -26.00 -19.54
CA ASP A 159 5.04 -26.20 -20.95
C ASP A 159 3.51 -26.10 -21.22
N CYS A 160 3.10 -25.81 -22.46
CA CYS A 160 1.70 -25.55 -22.81
C CYS A 160 0.78 -26.72 -22.46
N ASN A 161 1.29 -27.94 -22.61
CA ASN A 161 0.58 -29.18 -22.31
C ASN A 161 0.51 -29.54 -20.82
N ALA A 162 1.12 -28.74 -19.93
CA ALA A 162 0.89 -28.86 -18.50
C ALA A 162 -0.57 -28.48 -18.14
N CYS A 163 -1.18 -27.59 -18.92
CA CYS A 163 -2.58 -27.20 -18.79
C CYS A 163 -3.40 -27.68 -20.00
N HIS A 164 -2.92 -27.49 -21.22
CA HIS A 164 -3.67 -27.89 -22.41
C HIS A 164 -3.41 -29.36 -22.75
N LEU A 165 -4.18 -30.27 -22.13
CA LEU A 165 -4.07 -31.71 -22.39
C LEU A 165 -4.62 -32.07 -23.78
N THR A 166 -5.65 -31.36 -24.23
CA THR A 166 -6.20 -31.43 -25.59
C THR A 166 -6.21 -30.04 -26.21
N HIS A 167 -6.38 -29.99 -27.52
CA HIS A 167 -6.46 -28.71 -28.21
C HIS A 167 -7.75 -27.97 -27.86
N GLY A 168 -7.59 -26.80 -27.22
CA GLY A 168 -8.70 -25.91 -26.88
C GLY A 168 -9.24 -26.06 -25.46
N ASP A 169 -8.88 -27.12 -24.74
CA ASP A 169 -9.28 -27.31 -23.35
C ASP A 169 -8.15 -27.01 -22.38
N SER A 170 -8.51 -26.63 -21.16
CA SER A 170 -7.60 -26.47 -20.03
C SER A 170 -8.31 -26.84 -18.74
N PRO A 171 -7.62 -27.38 -17.72
CA PRO A 171 -8.19 -27.60 -16.41
C PRO A 171 -8.57 -26.27 -15.77
N GLY A 172 -9.51 -26.33 -14.83
CA GLY A 172 -9.81 -25.20 -13.96
C GLY A 172 -8.62 -24.89 -13.06
N CYS A 173 -8.43 -23.61 -12.71
CA CYS A 173 -7.31 -23.18 -11.85
C CYS A 173 -7.29 -23.93 -10.51
N ALA A 174 -8.47 -24.26 -9.97
CA ALA A 174 -8.64 -24.95 -8.69
C ALA A 174 -8.19 -26.42 -8.69
N GLU A 175 -7.89 -27.00 -9.86
CA GLU A 175 -7.33 -28.35 -9.95
C GLU A 175 -5.87 -28.40 -9.46
N CYS A 176 -5.15 -27.27 -9.55
CA CYS A 176 -3.78 -27.12 -9.05
C CYS A 176 -3.68 -26.15 -7.86
N HIS A 177 -4.56 -25.16 -7.76
CA HIS A 177 -4.56 -24.15 -6.70
C HIS A 177 -5.68 -24.41 -5.69
N ALA A 178 -5.33 -24.96 -4.54
CA ALA A 178 -6.33 -25.42 -3.60
C ALA A 178 -6.58 -24.40 -2.46
N PRO A 179 -7.83 -24.25 -1.98
CA PRO A 179 -8.18 -23.27 -0.94
C PRO A 179 -7.36 -23.36 0.35
N GLN A 180 -6.79 -24.54 0.66
CA GLN A 180 -5.91 -24.69 1.82
C GLN A 180 -4.55 -24.00 1.65
N ASP A 181 -4.09 -23.77 0.41
CA ASP A 181 -2.82 -23.12 0.12
C ASP A 181 -2.98 -21.59 0.18
N SER A 182 -4.18 -21.09 -0.12
CA SER A 182 -4.56 -19.68 0.06
C SER A 182 -6.09 -19.53 0.06
N ALA A 183 -6.63 -18.77 1.01
CA ALA A 183 -8.06 -18.46 1.07
C ALA A 183 -8.57 -17.78 -0.22
N HIS A 184 -7.69 -17.07 -0.95
CA HIS A 184 -8.01 -16.49 -2.25
C HIS A 184 -8.43 -17.53 -3.29
N TYR A 185 -7.86 -18.74 -3.24
CA TYR A 185 -8.20 -19.82 -4.17
C TYR A 185 -9.60 -20.42 -3.95
N ALA A 186 -10.30 -20.01 -2.89
CA ALA A 186 -11.72 -20.32 -2.72
C ALA A 186 -12.64 -19.47 -3.62
N LEU A 187 -12.12 -18.39 -4.24
CA LEU A 187 -12.90 -17.56 -5.14
C LEU A 187 -13.19 -18.29 -6.45
N SER A 188 -14.42 -18.15 -6.93
CA SER A 188 -14.84 -18.60 -8.24
C SER A 188 -14.55 -17.55 -9.32
N ASP A 189 -14.51 -17.97 -10.58
CA ASP A 189 -14.34 -17.08 -11.74
C ASP A 189 -13.00 -16.33 -11.75
N CYS A 190 -11.91 -17.08 -11.61
CA CYS A 190 -10.55 -16.54 -11.58
C CYS A 190 -10.24 -15.67 -12.81
N ALA A 191 -10.77 -16.04 -13.98
CA ALA A 191 -10.53 -15.37 -15.26
C ALA A 191 -11.15 -13.96 -15.35
N ALA A 192 -12.11 -13.62 -14.47
CA ALA A 192 -12.64 -12.26 -14.37
C ALA A 192 -11.59 -11.25 -13.87
N CYS A 193 -10.54 -11.73 -13.19
CA CYS A 193 -9.45 -10.90 -12.70
C CYS A 193 -8.09 -11.33 -13.29
N HIS A 194 -7.82 -12.62 -13.38
CA HIS A 194 -6.52 -13.15 -13.78
C HIS A 194 -6.50 -13.58 -15.26
N PRO A 195 -5.68 -12.97 -16.12
CA PRO A 195 -5.47 -13.45 -17.48
C PRO A 195 -4.87 -14.87 -17.47
N PRO A 196 -5.45 -15.88 -18.13
CA PRO A 196 -5.02 -17.28 -18.01
C PRO A 196 -3.55 -17.55 -18.38
N HIS A 197 -2.96 -16.75 -19.27
CA HIS A 197 -1.55 -16.88 -19.68
C HIS A 197 -0.61 -15.88 -19.00
N GLN A 198 -1.15 -14.98 -18.15
CA GLN A 198 -0.39 -14.09 -17.27
C GLN A 198 -1.18 -13.87 -15.97
N PRO A 199 -1.38 -14.92 -15.15
CA PRO A 199 -2.28 -14.83 -14.00
C PRO A 199 -1.88 -13.69 -13.06
N THR A 200 -0.59 -13.40 -12.94
CA THR A 200 -0.06 -12.35 -12.05
C THR A 200 -0.11 -10.92 -12.61
N ALA A 201 -0.47 -10.72 -13.88
CA ALA A 201 -0.41 -9.42 -14.55
C ALA A 201 -1.65 -8.54 -14.33
N PHE A 202 -2.50 -8.87 -13.36
CA PHE A 202 -3.69 -8.10 -13.06
C PHE A 202 -3.36 -6.77 -12.36
N GLU A 203 -3.85 -5.67 -12.92
CA GLU A 203 -3.67 -4.33 -12.38
C GLU A 203 -4.90 -3.95 -11.55
N PHE A 204 -4.71 -3.78 -10.23
CA PHE A 204 -5.80 -3.48 -9.30
C PHE A 204 -6.43 -2.11 -9.51
N THR A 205 -5.76 -1.20 -10.24
CA THR A 205 -6.32 0.11 -10.62
C THR A 205 -7.65 0.01 -11.38
N SER A 206 -7.94 -1.12 -12.01
CA SER A 206 -9.18 -1.38 -12.74
C SER A 206 -10.34 -1.92 -11.87
N LEU A 207 -10.09 -2.30 -10.61
CA LEU A 207 -11.10 -2.82 -9.70
C LEU A 207 -12.05 -1.73 -9.21
N ARG A 208 -13.33 -1.85 -9.57
CA ARG A 208 -14.40 -1.11 -8.89
C ARG A 208 -14.70 -1.77 -7.55
N GLY A 209 -14.87 -0.97 -6.50
CA GLY A 209 -15.10 -1.52 -5.15
C GLY A 209 -13.88 -2.24 -4.58
N ALA A 210 -12.67 -1.87 -5.00
CA ALA A 210 -11.42 -2.50 -4.56
C ALA A 210 -11.31 -2.62 -3.04
N ARG A 211 -11.90 -1.70 -2.28
CA ARG A 211 -11.97 -1.79 -0.82
C ARG A 211 -12.58 -3.11 -0.35
N ASP A 212 -13.76 -3.48 -0.83
CA ASP A 212 -14.46 -4.67 -0.36
C ASP A 212 -13.73 -5.94 -0.79
N VAL A 213 -13.13 -5.91 -1.99
CA VAL A 213 -12.29 -7.00 -2.51
C VAL A 213 -11.03 -7.17 -1.67
N CYS A 214 -10.29 -6.09 -1.38
CA CYS A 214 -9.06 -6.15 -0.58
C CYS A 214 -9.37 -6.60 0.86
N LEU A 215 -10.43 -6.07 1.48
CA LEU A 215 -10.79 -6.40 2.86
C LEU A 215 -11.37 -7.82 3.01
N SER A 216 -11.79 -8.46 1.92
CA SER A 216 -12.15 -9.90 1.95
C SER A 216 -10.98 -10.83 2.23
N CYS A 217 -9.75 -10.36 2.00
CA CYS A 217 -8.51 -11.12 2.27
C CYS A 217 -7.67 -10.46 3.38
N HIS A 218 -7.72 -9.13 3.51
CA HIS A 218 -7.00 -8.36 4.52
C HIS A 218 -7.92 -7.97 5.68
N GLU A 219 -8.47 -8.96 6.37
CA GLU A 219 -9.40 -8.74 7.50
C GLU A 219 -8.74 -8.01 8.67
N ASP A 220 -7.43 -8.16 8.84
CA ASP A 220 -6.62 -7.46 9.85
C ASP A 220 -6.69 -5.93 9.65
N ILE A 221 -6.65 -5.47 8.40
CA ILE A 221 -6.83 -4.06 8.04
C ILE A 221 -8.27 -3.61 8.32
N ALA A 222 -9.26 -4.47 8.07
CA ALA A 222 -10.67 -4.17 8.35
C ALA A 222 -10.93 -4.00 9.86
N GLN A 223 -10.38 -4.90 10.68
CA GLN A 223 -10.48 -4.87 12.14
C GLN A 223 -9.77 -3.65 12.75
N GLY A 224 -8.67 -3.20 12.13
CA GLY A 224 -7.97 -1.96 12.48
C GLY A 224 -8.70 -0.67 12.09
N GLY A 225 -9.92 -0.74 11.57
CA GLY A 225 -10.75 0.40 11.17
C GLY A 225 -10.53 0.91 9.74
N GLY A 226 -9.65 0.26 8.96
CA GLY A 226 -9.40 0.57 7.54
C GLY A 226 -9.07 2.05 7.27
N PRO A 227 -9.39 2.59 6.07
CA PRO A 227 -9.19 4.00 5.74
C PRO A 227 -9.82 4.98 6.73
N ALA A 228 -10.88 4.59 7.45
CA ALA A 228 -11.52 5.42 8.46
C ALA A 228 -10.65 5.60 9.72
N ALA A 229 -9.84 4.61 10.10
CA ALA A 229 -8.83 4.74 11.16
C ALA A 229 -7.61 5.54 10.72
N VAL A 230 -7.37 5.64 9.39
CA VAL A 230 -6.24 6.41 8.84
C VAL A 230 -6.38 7.92 9.08
N GLY A 231 -7.59 8.43 9.32
CA GLY A 231 -7.80 9.85 9.62
C GLY A 231 -7.35 10.84 8.52
N GLY A 232 -7.71 12.11 8.71
CA GLY A 232 -7.31 13.20 7.81
C GLY A 232 -7.67 12.97 6.34
N GLY A 233 -6.77 13.41 5.43
CA GLY A 233 -7.00 13.35 3.98
C GLY A 233 -6.98 11.95 3.35
N HIS A 234 -6.53 10.92 4.09
CA HIS A 234 -6.40 9.55 3.59
C HIS A 234 -7.69 8.72 3.71
N VAL A 235 -8.69 9.20 4.46
CA VAL A 235 -9.99 8.52 4.63
C VAL A 235 -10.68 8.22 3.30
N ASN A 236 -10.48 9.09 2.30
CA ASN A 236 -11.08 8.98 0.97
C ASN A 236 -10.10 8.47 -0.11
N VAL A 237 -8.90 8.04 0.28
CA VAL A 237 -7.91 7.50 -0.66
C VAL A 237 -8.22 6.03 -0.91
N ALA A 238 -8.39 5.66 -2.18
CA ALA A 238 -8.65 4.28 -2.57
C ALA A 238 -7.42 3.40 -2.28
N CYS A 239 -7.63 2.15 -1.89
CA CYS A 239 -6.54 1.18 -1.66
C CYS A 239 -5.60 1.10 -2.87
N THR A 240 -6.16 1.20 -4.07
CA THR A 240 -5.48 1.12 -5.36
C THR A 240 -4.63 2.35 -5.71
N THR A 241 -4.79 3.46 -4.98
CA THR A 241 -3.92 4.63 -5.11
C THR A 241 -2.51 4.33 -4.61
N CYS A 242 -2.40 3.51 -3.56
CA CYS A 242 -1.12 3.01 -3.06
C CYS A 242 -0.81 1.63 -3.64
N HIS A 243 -1.75 0.70 -3.62
CA HIS A 243 -1.54 -0.66 -4.11
C HIS A 243 -1.93 -0.78 -5.59
N SER A 244 -1.03 -0.36 -6.49
CA SER A 244 -1.22 -0.48 -7.94
C SER A 244 -1.23 -1.94 -8.40
N ARG A 245 -0.44 -2.79 -7.73
CA ARG A 245 -0.30 -4.24 -7.96
C ARG A 245 -0.30 -5.00 -6.65
N HIS A 246 -0.47 -6.32 -6.75
CA HIS A 246 -0.49 -7.19 -5.57
C HIS A 246 0.90 -7.24 -4.90
N SER A 247 0.99 -6.68 -3.69
CA SER A 247 2.04 -6.86 -2.66
C SER A 247 3.45 -6.28 -2.87
N SER A 248 3.82 -5.64 -4.00
CA SER A 248 5.20 -5.14 -4.17
C SER A 248 5.37 -3.66 -4.54
N ASP A 249 4.34 -2.99 -5.04
CA ASP A 249 4.52 -1.71 -5.76
C ASP A 249 3.86 -0.51 -5.06
N ALA A 250 3.80 -0.52 -3.72
CA ALA A 250 3.30 0.63 -2.98
C ALA A 250 4.26 1.83 -3.13
N PRO A 251 3.77 3.02 -3.53
CA PRO A 251 4.60 4.21 -3.63
C PRO A 251 5.13 4.59 -2.24
N SER A 252 6.38 5.06 -2.21
CA SER A 252 6.97 5.65 -1.00
C SER A 252 6.10 6.80 -0.47
N CYS A 253 6.03 6.96 0.85
CA CYS A 253 5.36 8.09 1.51
C CYS A 253 5.85 9.43 0.93
N THR A 254 7.14 9.51 0.60
CA THR A 254 7.80 10.70 0.07
C THR A 254 7.38 11.09 -1.36
N ASN A 255 6.64 10.21 -2.06
CA ASN A 255 6.07 10.54 -3.37
C ASN A 255 4.92 11.55 -3.25
N CYS A 256 4.25 11.60 -2.09
CA CYS A 256 3.11 12.49 -1.84
C CYS A 256 3.35 13.46 -0.68
N HIS A 257 4.10 13.02 0.34
CA HIS A 257 4.39 13.82 1.55
C HIS A 257 5.81 14.35 1.53
N ARG A 258 6.01 15.57 2.05
CA ARG A 258 7.38 16.05 2.33
C ARG A 258 7.90 15.41 3.60
N SER A 259 9.19 15.10 3.61
CA SER A 259 9.89 14.70 4.83
C SER A 259 10.12 15.90 5.76
N HIS A 260 10.28 15.63 7.05
CA HIS A 260 10.63 16.66 8.05
C HIS A 260 12.09 17.11 7.95
N ASP A 261 12.95 16.31 7.31
CA ASP A 261 14.30 16.66 6.92
C ASP A 261 14.72 15.88 5.65
N LYS A 262 15.73 16.37 4.92
CA LYS A 262 16.22 15.73 3.69
C LYS A 262 16.92 14.39 3.92
N SER A 263 17.39 14.10 5.13
CA SER A 263 18.05 12.84 5.49
C SER A 263 17.08 11.70 5.80
N ILE A 264 15.80 12.01 6.04
CA ILE A 264 14.76 11.02 6.39
C ILE A 264 14.35 10.23 5.15
N THR A 265 14.48 8.90 5.23
CA THR A 265 14.04 7.96 4.22
C THR A 265 12.63 7.43 4.51
N ALA A 266 12.01 6.75 3.53
CA ALA A 266 10.70 6.12 3.69
C ALA A 266 10.66 5.08 4.82
N GLN A 267 11.79 4.43 5.09
CA GLN A 267 11.91 3.42 6.13
C GLN A 267 11.90 4.06 7.53
N ASP A 268 12.52 5.24 7.66
CA ASP A 268 12.48 6.03 8.89
C ASP A 268 11.06 6.51 9.20
N CYS A 269 10.24 6.81 8.18
CA CYS A 269 8.83 7.12 8.37
C CYS A 269 8.10 5.98 9.10
N SER A 270 8.43 4.73 8.77
CA SER A 270 7.77 3.53 9.32
C SER A 270 8.18 3.20 10.76
N ALA A 271 9.23 3.85 11.29
CA ALA A 271 9.58 3.75 12.70
C ALA A 271 8.53 4.42 13.60
N CYS A 272 7.82 5.43 13.07
CA CYS A 272 6.81 6.19 13.80
C CYS A 272 5.40 6.01 13.21
N HIS A 273 5.24 6.01 11.89
CA HIS A 273 3.96 5.95 11.19
C HIS A 273 3.67 4.54 10.65
N LYS A 274 2.49 3.99 10.93
CA LYS A 274 2.10 2.70 10.35
C LYS A 274 1.61 2.86 8.91
N PRO A 275 2.01 2.03 7.93
CA PRO A 275 1.61 2.19 6.52
C PRO A 275 0.09 2.24 6.27
N HIS A 276 -0.70 1.49 7.05
CA HIS A 276 -2.18 1.50 6.99
C HIS A 276 -2.83 2.27 8.14
N ASN A 277 -2.03 2.98 8.95
CA ASN A 277 -2.50 4.00 9.89
C ASN A 277 -1.43 5.12 10.07
N PRO A 278 -1.12 5.87 8.99
CA PRO A 278 -0.05 6.86 9.02
C PRO A 278 -0.29 8.06 9.92
N VAL A 279 -1.51 8.30 10.44
CA VAL A 279 -1.77 9.43 11.35
C VAL A 279 -1.49 9.11 12.81
N SER A 280 -1.50 7.84 13.19
CA SER A 280 -1.21 7.43 14.56
C SER A 280 0.27 7.09 14.70
N ALA A 281 1.03 7.93 15.41
CA ALA A 281 2.35 7.56 15.91
C ALA A 281 2.19 6.76 17.20
N GLU A 282 1.64 5.56 17.08
CA GLU A 282 1.35 4.68 18.22
C GLU A 282 2.33 3.49 18.24
N PRO A 283 3.02 3.23 19.37
CA PRO A 283 2.71 3.77 20.71
C PRO A 283 3.51 5.04 21.10
N TRP A 284 2.83 6.11 21.56
CA TRP A 284 3.44 7.38 21.98
C TRP A 284 4.39 7.24 23.19
N ASP A 285 4.15 6.23 24.03
CA ASP A 285 4.99 5.83 25.17
C ASP A 285 6.34 5.20 24.78
N LYS A 286 6.55 4.89 23.49
CA LYS A 286 7.79 4.26 22.99
C LYS A 286 8.73 5.21 22.25
N ILE A 287 8.33 6.47 22.10
CA ILE A 287 9.13 7.49 21.41
C ILE A 287 10.41 7.75 22.20
N GLN A 288 11.56 7.65 21.52
CA GLN A 288 12.87 7.89 22.12
C GLN A 288 13.22 9.38 22.06
N THR A 289 13.86 9.90 23.12
CA THR A 289 14.27 11.31 23.22
C THR A 289 15.17 11.75 22.06
N GLU A 290 16.02 10.85 21.56
CA GLU A 290 16.93 11.11 20.44
C GLU A 290 16.17 11.43 19.14
N TRP A 291 14.93 10.96 19.00
CA TRP A 291 14.12 11.23 17.81
C TRP A 291 13.61 12.67 17.79
N CYS A 292 13.30 13.23 18.96
CA CYS A 292 12.99 14.65 19.10
C CYS A 292 14.18 15.52 18.68
N ALA A 293 15.41 15.04 18.92
CA ALA A 293 16.65 15.74 18.58
C ALA A 293 16.90 15.91 17.08
N ALA A 294 16.17 15.19 16.23
CA ALA A 294 16.23 15.45 14.79
C ALA A 294 15.71 16.85 14.44
N CYS A 295 14.77 17.41 15.22
CA CYS A 295 14.13 18.69 14.93
C CYS A 295 14.24 19.73 16.07
N HIS A 296 14.29 19.30 17.33
CA HIS A 296 14.36 20.17 18.51
C HIS A 296 15.77 20.28 19.09
N GLN A 297 16.79 20.39 18.23
CA GLN A 297 18.19 20.42 18.66
C GLN A 297 18.49 21.55 19.64
N GLU A 298 17.98 22.76 19.39
CA GLU A 298 18.21 23.92 20.26
C GLU A 298 17.52 23.75 21.62
N THR A 299 16.28 23.28 21.64
CA THR A 299 15.55 22.98 22.88
C THR A 299 16.27 21.92 23.71
N LEU A 300 16.76 20.86 23.06
CA LEU A 300 17.49 19.80 23.75
C LEU A 300 18.88 20.22 24.21
N ALA A 301 19.56 21.07 23.45
CA ALA A 301 20.85 21.63 23.84
C ALA A 301 20.76 22.52 25.09
N GLY A 302 19.59 23.11 25.35
CA GLY A 302 19.32 23.93 26.54
C GLY A 302 19.07 23.13 27.82
N PHE A 303 18.92 21.81 27.75
CA PHE A 303 18.67 21.00 28.93
C PHE A 303 19.97 20.66 29.69
N ASP A 304 20.08 21.09 30.94
CA ASP A 304 21.07 20.51 31.86
C ASP A 304 20.55 19.18 32.45
N HIS A 305 20.79 18.10 31.70
CA HIS A 305 20.44 16.74 32.07
C HIS A 305 21.04 16.30 33.43
N LYS A 306 22.06 16.99 33.96
CA LYS A 306 22.70 16.60 35.22
C LYS A 306 21.92 17.06 36.44
N GLN A 307 21.12 18.12 36.33
CA GLN A 307 20.43 18.73 37.48
C GLN A 307 18.90 18.65 37.41
N SER A 308 18.30 18.48 36.23
CA SER A 308 16.83 18.37 36.10
C SER A 308 16.29 17.05 36.67
N ILE A 309 15.33 17.14 37.61
CA ILE A 309 14.60 15.99 38.15
C ILE A 309 13.60 15.44 37.12
N HIS A 310 13.01 16.29 36.28
CA HIS A 310 12.10 15.87 35.23
C HIS A 310 12.81 15.00 34.20
N LEU A 311 13.96 15.42 33.66
CA LEU A 311 14.67 14.65 32.63
C LEU A 311 15.31 13.34 33.15
N LYS A 312 15.41 13.18 34.47
CA LYS A 312 15.88 11.92 35.09
C LYS A 312 14.77 10.88 35.25
N ASN A 313 13.52 11.31 35.36
CA ASN A 313 12.40 10.46 35.76
C ASN A 313 11.21 10.47 34.78
N LEU A 314 11.19 11.41 33.84
CA LEU A 314 10.11 11.62 32.88
C LEU A 314 10.69 11.65 31.47
N ALA A 315 9.94 11.08 30.53
CA ALA A 315 10.13 11.22 29.10
C ALA A 315 9.44 12.50 28.58
N CYS A 316 9.79 12.92 27.37
CA CYS A 316 9.13 14.06 26.72
C CYS A 316 7.61 13.83 26.57
N SER A 317 7.21 12.58 26.31
CA SER A 317 5.81 12.16 26.14
C SER A 317 4.98 12.19 27.43
N ASP A 318 5.61 12.24 28.61
CA ASP A 318 4.89 12.39 29.88
C ASP A 318 4.36 13.81 30.05
N CYS A 319 5.01 14.79 29.41
CA CYS A 319 4.55 16.18 29.37
C CYS A 319 3.78 16.46 28.09
N HIS A 320 4.29 16.06 26.92
CA HIS A 320 3.68 16.34 25.62
C HIS A 320 2.69 15.24 25.23
N ALA A 321 1.40 15.58 25.14
CA ALA A 321 0.34 14.60 24.88
C ALA A 321 0.28 14.13 23.42
N ALA A 322 0.85 14.89 22.48
CA ALA A 322 0.91 14.54 21.07
C ALA A 322 1.98 15.36 20.36
N HIS A 323 2.46 14.88 19.19
CA HIS A 323 3.28 15.69 18.29
C HIS A 323 2.37 16.61 17.45
N PRO A 324 2.37 17.95 17.67
CA PRO A 324 1.47 18.84 16.95
C PRO A 324 1.87 18.97 15.47
N TYR A 325 0.86 19.09 14.60
CA TYR A 325 1.07 19.44 13.20
C TYR A 325 1.54 20.91 13.09
N PRO A 326 2.37 21.28 12.10
CA PRO A 326 2.77 22.67 11.90
C PRO A 326 1.58 23.65 11.95
N GLY A 327 1.62 24.59 12.89
CA GLY A 327 0.56 25.58 13.12
C GLY A 327 -0.43 25.27 14.24
N VAL A 328 -0.33 24.11 14.89
CA VAL A 328 -1.08 23.76 16.10
C VAL A 328 -0.19 23.99 17.32
N GLN A 329 -0.74 24.61 18.37
CA GLN A 329 -0.02 24.76 19.63
C GLN A 329 0.12 23.41 20.32
N ASP A 330 1.35 23.12 20.72
CA ASP A 330 1.65 21.97 21.57
C ASP A 330 0.98 22.14 22.94
N THR A 331 0.41 21.07 23.46
CA THR A 331 -0.24 21.08 24.78
C THR A 331 0.53 20.15 25.70
N ILE A 332 1.12 20.75 26.74
CA ILE A 332 1.73 19.99 27.83
C ILE A 332 0.70 19.67 28.91
N ALA A 333 0.93 18.59 29.66
CA ALA A 333 0.20 18.28 30.89
C ALA A 333 0.20 19.48 31.83
N ALA A 334 -0.88 19.68 32.58
CA ALA A 334 -0.93 20.80 33.52
C ALA A 334 0.06 20.53 34.66
N CYS A 335 0.81 21.55 35.08
CA CYS A 335 1.80 21.38 36.16
C CYS A 335 1.16 20.81 37.44
N GLY A 336 -0.08 21.22 37.73
CA GLY A 336 -0.86 20.75 38.88
C GLY A 336 -1.30 19.28 38.81
N ASP A 337 -1.22 18.63 37.65
CA ASP A 337 -1.48 17.18 37.52
C ASP A 337 -0.40 16.36 38.25
N CYS A 338 0.79 16.93 38.41
CA CYS A 338 1.94 16.30 39.08
C CYS A 338 2.37 17.04 40.36
N HIS A 339 2.21 18.37 40.42
CA HIS A 339 2.60 19.19 41.57
C HIS A 339 1.39 19.53 42.45
N SER A 340 1.27 18.84 43.59
CA SER A 340 0.15 19.03 44.53
C SER A 340 0.33 20.29 45.41
N PRO A 341 -0.73 21.09 45.60
CA PRO A 341 -0.80 22.15 46.63
C PRO A 341 -0.46 21.71 48.05
N GLU A 342 -0.61 20.42 48.37
CA GLU A 342 -0.26 19.86 49.68
C GLU A 342 1.25 19.86 49.93
N ALA A 343 2.05 19.82 48.86
CA ALA A 343 3.51 19.88 48.95
C ALA A 343 4.03 21.32 49.10
N SER A 344 3.32 22.30 48.56
CA SER A 344 3.60 23.73 48.71
C SER A 344 2.39 24.56 48.28
N GLU A 345 2.02 25.56 49.08
CA GLU A 345 0.94 26.50 48.76
C GLU A 345 1.21 27.27 47.46
N HIS A 346 2.48 27.44 47.07
CA HIS A 346 2.88 28.02 45.80
C HIS A 346 2.24 27.32 44.59
N TYR A 347 2.02 26.00 44.66
CA TYR A 347 1.40 25.24 43.56
C TYR A 347 -0.10 25.52 43.38
N THR A 348 -0.71 26.36 44.23
CA THR A 348 -2.08 26.87 44.00
C THR A 348 -2.15 28.02 43.00
N LEU A 349 -1.01 28.62 42.65
CA LEU A 349 -0.97 29.76 41.74
C LEU A 349 -1.31 29.35 40.31
N PRO A 350 -2.16 30.13 39.59
CA PRO A 350 -2.48 29.87 38.20
C PRO A 350 -1.36 30.33 37.26
N ASN A 351 -1.39 29.87 36.00
CA ASN A 351 -0.52 30.31 34.92
C ASN A 351 1.00 30.12 35.17
N CYS A 352 1.40 28.97 35.72
CA CYS A 352 2.80 28.65 36.03
C CYS A 352 3.80 29.04 34.91
N SER A 353 3.42 28.83 33.64
CA SER A 353 4.27 29.09 32.47
C SER A 353 4.52 30.58 32.17
N SER A 354 3.81 31.52 32.80
CA SER A 354 4.14 32.95 32.70
C SER A 354 5.39 33.30 33.48
N CYS A 355 5.73 32.48 34.49
CA CYS A 355 6.88 32.70 35.36
C CYS A 355 7.96 31.64 35.14
N HIS A 356 7.57 30.39 34.94
CA HIS A 356 8.47 29.26 34.76
C HIS A 356 8.50 28.81 33.30
N PRO A 357 9.61 28.98 32.58
CA PRO A 357 9.77 28.39 31.25
C PRO A 357 9.61 26.86 31.32
N PRO A 358 8.71 26.21 30.55
CA PRO A 358 8.43 24.78 30.70
C PRO A 358 9.64 23.85 30.56
N HIS A 359 10.63 24.23 29.75
CA HIS A 359 11.87 23.48 29.55
C HIS A 359 13.03 23.92 30.46
N ALA A 360 12.88 25.03 31.17
CA ALA A 360 13.83 25.49 32.17
C ALA A 360 13.10 26.16 33.34
N PRO A 361 12.32 25.42 34.15
CA PRO A 361 11.43 26.04 35.13
C PRO A 361 12.16 26.88 36.20
N LEU A 362 13.45 26.62 36.42
CA LEU A 362 14.28 27.36 37.39
C LEU A 362 15.07 28.51 36.75
N ASP A 363 15.04 28.65 35.44
CA ASP A 363 15.78 29.69 34.70
C ASP A 363 14.84 30.87 34.39
N PHE A 364 14.59 31.70 35.42
CA PHE A 364 13.76 32.88 35.28
C PHE A 364 14.25 34.00 36.20
N ASP A 365 14.05 35.24 35.76
CA ASP A 365 14.49 36.46 36.46
C ASP A 365 13.27 37.18 37.03
N PHE A 366 13.25 37.37 38.36
CA PHE A 366 12.16 38.06 39.04
C PHE A 366 12.07 39.54 38.65
N SER A 367 13.15 40.15 38.16
CA SER A 367 13.16 41.55 37.72
C SER A 367 12.20 41.83 36.55
N SER A 368 11.78 40.78 35.85
CA SER A 368 10.87 40.85 34.70
C SER A 368 9.39 40.97 35.09
N PHE A 369 9.05 40.90 36.38
CA PHE A 369 7.67 41.00 36.87
C PHE A 369 7.42 42.36 37.53
N GLU A 370 6.20 42.88 37.43
CA GLU A 370 5.87 44.18 38.04
C GLU A 370 5.60 44.05 39.55
N ASP A 371 4.91 42.99 39.96
CA ASP A 371 4.65 42.66 41.37
C ASP A 371 4.75 41.15 41.58
N VAL A 372 5.55 40.74 42.57
CA VAL A 372 5.75 39.35 42.98
C VAL A 372 5.38 39.12 44.44
N ARG A 373 4.92 40.15 45.17
CA ARG A 373 4.76 40.10 46.62
C ARG A 373 3.82 38.99 47.07
N ALA A 374 2.67 38.85 46.41
CA ALA A 374 1.71 37.78 46.70
C ALA A 374 2.30 36.37 46.40
N THR A 375 3.11 36.26 45.36
CA THR A 375 3.81 35.02 45.01
C THR A 375 4.86 34.66 46.07
N CYS A 376 5.66 35.62 46.52
CA CYS A 376 6.65 35.41 47.59
C CYS A 376 5.97 35.05 48.92
N ALA A 377 4.85 35.68 49.25
CA ALA A 377 4.08 35.42 50.48
C ALA A 377 3.63 33.96 50.60
N SER A 378 3.35 33.28 49.49
CA SER A 378 2.95 31.86 49.47
C SER A 378 4.00 30.91 50.07
N CYS A 379 5.27 31.31 50.12
CA CYS A 379 6.35 30.55 50.74
C CYS A 379 7.03 31.29 51.91
N HIS A 380 6.95 32.63 51.94
CA HIS A 380 7.58 33.50 52.93
C HIS A 380 6.56 34.39 53.65
N PRO A 381 5.56 33.82 54.35
CA PRO A 381 4.48 34.60 54.96
C PRO A 381 5.00 35.59 56.02
N GLU A 382 6.06 35.21 56.75
CA GLU A 382 6.69 36.07 57.76
C GLU A 382 7.40 37.30 57.17
N ALA A 383 7.75 37.28 55.88
CA ALA A 383 8.36 38.42 55.20
C ALA A 383 7.30 39.47 54.78
N THR A 384 6.05 39.05 54.63
CA THR A 384 4.95 39.87 54.11
C THR A 384 3.88 40.21 55.15
N GLU A 385 3.80 39.45 56.25
CA GLU A 385 2.77 39.60 57.28
C GLU A 385 3.36 39.71 58.69
N GLY A 386 2.66 40.44 59.57
CA GLY A 386 3.02 40.59 60.98
C GLY A 386 3.64 41.95 61.35
N PRO A 387 3.90 42.19 62.65
CA PRO A 387 4.49 43.45 63.15
C PRO A 387 5.93 43.70 62.68
N ASP A 388 6.47 42.71 61.98
CA ASP A 388 7.85 42.49 61.59
C ASP A 388 8.06 42.51 60.06
N ALA A 389 6.98 42.76 59.30
CA ALA A 389 7.02 42.90 57.85
C ALA A 389 7.81 44.15 57.41
N VAL A 390 8.28 44.16 56.16
CA VAL A 390 9.07 45.24 55.57
C VAL A 390 8.38 46.59 55.78
N GLY A 391 8.91 47.41 56.68
CA GLY A 391 8.33 48.69 57.11
C GLY A 391 9.10 49.92 56.65
N GLY A 392 8.49 51.10 56.79
CA GLY A 392 9.07 52.38 56.37
C GLY A 392 9.06 52.54 54.84
N ALA A 393 10.09 53.21 54.28
CA ALA A 393 10.17 53.46 52.83
C ALA A 393 10.29 52.18 51.98
N HIS A 394 10.66 51.05 52.58
CA HIS A 394 10.75 49.76 51.90
C HIS A 394 9.39 49.06 51.75
N ALA A 395 8.35 49.51 52.47
CA ALA A 395 7.00 48.96 52.33
C ALA A 395 6.44 49.14 50.90
N ASP A 396 6.84 50.23 50.24
CA ASP A 396 6.42 50.59 48.88
C ASP A 396 7.37 50.03 47.79
N VAL A 397 8.42 49.29 48.17
CA VAL A 397 9.38 48.69 47.23
C VAL A 397 8.97 47.26 46.92
N ALA A 398 8.93 46.86 45.66
CA ALA A 398 8.60 45.48 45.27
C ALA A 398 9.74 44.51 45.63
N CYS A 399 9.42 43.29 46.05
CA CYS A 399 10.41 42.32 46.54
C CYS A 399 11.51 42.01 45.50
N ASN A 400 11.15 41.99 44.22
CA ASN A 400 12.07 41.76 43.10
C ASN A 400 12.98 42.94 42.75
N THR A 401 12.82 44.10 43.41
CA THR A 401 13.80 45.19 43.33
C THR A 401 15.12 44.77 43.95
N CYS A 402 15.04 43.99 45.04
CA CYS A 402 16.19 43.45 45.75
C CYS A 402 16.48 42.00 45.34
N HIS A 403 15.45 41.16 45.25
CA HIS A 403 15.58 39.74 44.89
C HIS A 403 15.41 39.54 43.38
N LYS A 404 16.48 39.78 42.61
CA LYS A 404 16.48 39.56 41.16
C LYS A 404 16.46 38.06 40.82
N GLN A 405 17.17 37.26 41.60
CA GLN A 405 17.12 35.80 41.52
C GLN A 405 16.65 35.18 42.83
N HIS A 406 16.04 33.99 42.73
CA HIS A 406 15.68 33.22 43.91
C HIS A 406 16.94 32.76 44.65
N ASN A 407 16.95 32.91 45.98
CA ASN A 407 18.11 32.63 46.85
C ASN A 407 19.30 33.59 46.69
N GLU A 408 19.12 34.73 46.03
CA GLU A 408 20.07 35.84 46.01
C GLU A 408 19.72 36.86 47.12
N ILE A 409 20.72 37.22 47.93
CA ILE A 409 20.61 38.26 48.94
C ILE A 409 21.56 39.39 48.53
N PRO A 410 21.06 40.56 48.07
CA PRO A 410 21.91 41.69 47.71
C PRO A 410 22.60 42.28 48.94
N ALA A 411 23.68 43.03 48.72
CA ALA A 411 24.35 43.75 49.80
C ALA A 411 23.57 45.02 50.14
N CYS A 412 23.49 45.38 51.42
CA CYS A 412 22.86 46.64 51.84
C CYS A 412 23.57 47.85 51.21
N THR A 413 24.90 47.73 51.03
CA THR A 413 25.72 48.77 50.41
C THR A 413 25.48 49.00 48.92
N ASP A 414 24.72 48.13 48.25
CA ASP A 414 24.37 48.32 46.84
C ASP A 414 23.44 49.54 46.65
N CYS A 415 22.73 49.94 47.71
CA CYS A 415 21.79 51.08 47.69
C CYS A 415 22.02 52.07 48.85
N HIS A 416 22.63 51.65 49.96
CA HIS A 416 22.83 52.49 51.15
C HIS A 416 24.30 52.75 51.44
N SER A 417 24.64 53.95 51.90
CA SER A 417 26.00 54.25 52.37
C SER A 417 26.19 53.77 53.81
N PRO A 418 27.32 53.13 54.15
CA PRO A 418 27.61 52.73 55.52
C PRO A 418 27.86 53.97 56.41
N HIS A 419 27.68 53.83 57.72
CA HIS A 419 27.92 54.95 58.66
C HIS A 419 29.41 55.23 58.90
N ASN A 420 30.30 54.33 58.46
CA ASN A 420 31.74 54.55 58.31
C ASN A 420 32.36 53.50 57.37
N ASP A 421 33.56 53.78 56.87
CA ASP A 421 34.26 52.96 55.87
C ASP A 421 34.71 51.58 56.37
N ALA A 422 34.66 51.32 57.68
CA ALA A 422 35.05 50.05 58.28
C ALA A 422 33.88 49.10 58.55
N MET A 423 32.63 49.54 58.34
CA MET A 423 31.46 48.69 58.57
C MET A 423 31.31 47.62 57.50
N THR A 424 31.00 46.41 57.95
CA THR A 424 30.68 45.25 57.11
C THR A 424 29.17 44.96 57.11
N GLU A 425 28.72 44.11 56.20
CA GLU A 425 27.32 43.64 56.17
C GLU A 425 26.89 42.96 57.47
N ASP A 426 27.80 42.28 58.17
CA ASP A 426 27.51 41.65 59.47
C ASP A 426 27.27 42.70 60.56
N ASP A 427 27.99 43.83 60.51
CA ASP A 427 27.76 44.96 61.42
C ASP A 427 26.39 45.61 61.18
N CYS A 428 25.96 45.68 59.91
CA CYS A 428 24.61 46.09 59.56
C CYS A 428 23.57 45.12 60.13
N ARG A 429 23.76 43.80 59.95
CA ARG A 429 22.83 42.75 60.38
C ARG A 429 22.74 42.58 61.90
N ALA A 430 23.77 43.00 62.64
CA ALA A 430 23.75 43.03 64.10
C ALA A 430 22.69 44.00 64.65
N CYS A 431 22.34 45.03 63.88
CA CYS A 431 21.43 46.10 64.25
C CYS A 431 20.13 46.12 63.42
N HIS A 432 20.20 45.75 62.14
CA HIS A 432 19.10 45.77 61.18
C HIS A 432 18.76 44.36 60.72
N GLY A 433 17.47 43.98 60.72
CA GLY A 433 17.04 42.73 60.10
C GLY A 433 16.91 42.88 58.58
N ALA A 434 17.17 41.81 57.82
CA ALA A 434 17.12 41.83 56.35
C ALA A 434 15.73 42.24 55.78
N HIS A 435 14.64 41.87 56.47
CA HIS A 435 13.28 42.35 56.18
C HIS A 435 12.76 43.32 57.26
N LYS A 436 13.67 43.83 58.11
CA LYS A 436 13.41 44.78 59.20
C LYS A 436 14.44 45.92 59.22
N PRO A 437 14.56 46.73 58.16
CA PRO A 437 15.55 47.79 58.09
C PRO A 437 15.20 49.02 58.95
N VAL A 438 14.04 49.04 59.62
CA VAL A 438 13.53 50.16 60.41
C VAL A 438 14.49 50.59 61.54
N PRO A 439 14.46 51.88 61.95
CA PRO A 439 15.54 52.46 62.74
C PRO A 439 15.63 51.84 64.13
N VAL A 440 16.84 51.43 64.50
CA VAL A 440 17.23 51.11 65.87
C VAL A 440 16.92 52.33 66.73
N ARG A 441 15.99 52.20 67.68
CA ARG A 441 15.69 53.29 68.62
C ARG A 441 16.88 53.47 69.55
N TYR A 442 17.73 54.44 69.25
CA TYR A 442 18.73 54.90 70.21
C TYR A 442 18.01 55.46 71.44
N PHE A 443 18.30 54.93 72.61
CA PHE A 443 17.83 55.51 73.87
C PHE A 443 18.32 56.96 73.94
N ALA A 444 17.40 57.89 74.24
CA ALA A 444 17.73 59.29 74.39
C ALA A 444 18.80 59.47 75.47
N GLY A 445 20.02 59.84 75.07
CA GLY A 445 21.12 60.04 76.01
C GLY A 445 22.54 60.06 75.44
N VAL A 446 22.77 59.73 74.17
CA VAL A 446 24.10 59.83 73.56
C VAL A 446 24.07 60.89 72.48
N SER A 447 24.64 62.06 72.79
CA SER A 447 24.85 63.15 71.83
C SER A 447 25.94 62.77 70.83
N GLN A 448 25.76 63.27 69.60
CA GLN A 448 26.65 63.13 68.44
C GLN A 448 28.12 63.45 68.74
#